data_AF-A0A9Q9ES25-F1
#
_entry.id   AF-A0A9Q9ES25-F1
#
_cell.length_a   1.000
_cell.length_b   1.000
_cell.length_c   1.000
_cell.angle_alpha   90.00
_cell.angle_beta   90.00
_cell.angle_gamma   90.00
#
_symmetry.space_group_name_H-M   'P 1'
#
loop_
_entity.id
_entity.type
_entity.pdbx_description
1 polymer ?
#
loop_
_entity_poly.entity_id
_entity_poly.type
_entity_poly.pdbx_seq_one_letter_code
_entity_poly.pdbx_strand_id
1 'polypeptide(L)'
;MDRLEINKLTELADLENQIINAKRLYIGNNLSNNKLLITINDVLKNYNKEVILSLNKKTEINQQNFKQLQLLTNLKKLRIIVFNGLIEDLSDLSYIDDLEEFRIYDNVKKGISLEPLAKFKNLTTLGLYTGFTTKQYSIINTFDKLQCLDAFDIDLSKIVDLPIKKLFVGRKILASELILKKIPSIESIFLEKCKEVNISSISQLERLNSVHLRYMNHISVIPFFKNEEYIYDFECVGLSKLENIEAVFRMKKLRALMLTNLELLKAEDFSRLSELPNLKIAYITFKDPKENLKFFEFCQRNNWIYKQPALVK
;
A
#
# COMPACT_ATOMS: atom_id res chain seq x y z
N MET A 1 -17.56 -0.74 -13.09
CA MET A 1 -16.54 0.20 -13.63
C MET A 1 -15.51 0.47 -12.53
N ASP A 2 -14.21 0.25 -12.77
CA ASP A 2 -13.19 0.38 -11.70
C ASP A 2 -12.97 1.83 -11.23
N ARG A 3 -13.16 2.82 -12.12
CA ARG A 3 -12.93 4.24 -11.85
C ARG A 3 -13.91 5.10 -12.64
N LEU A 4 -14.55 6.08 -11.98
CA LEU A 4 -15.33 7.14 -12.62
C LEU A 4 -14.52 8.45 -12.66
N GLU A 5 -14.36 9.03 -13.84
CA GLU A 5 -13.65 10.30 -14.07
C GLU A 5 -14.60 11.48 -13.94
N ILE A 6 -14.68 12.11 -12.78
CA ILE A 6 -15.68 13.14 -12.48
C ILE A 6 -15.53 14.36 -13.40
N ASN A 7 -14.30 14.78 -13.71
CA ASN A 7 -14.06 15.94 -14.59
C ASN A 7 -14.48 15.71 -16.05
N LYS A 8 -14.80 14.48 -16.45
CA LYS A 8 -15.30 14.15 -17.80
C LYS A 8 -16.83 14.17 -17.87
N LEU A 9 -17.52 14.33 -16.75
CA LEU A 9 -18.96 14.36 -16.70
C LEU A 9 -19.47 15.73 -17.15
N THR A 10 -20.19 15.75 -18.27
CA THR A 10 -20.76 16.96 -18.86
C THR A 10 -22.21 17.20 -18.42
N GLU A 11 -22.88 16.18 -17.87
CA GLU A 11 -24.27 16.23 -17.43
C GLU A 11 -24.44 15.54 -16.08
N LEU A 12 -25.46 15.95 -15.32
CA LEU A 12 -25.81 15.35 -14.03
C LEU A 12 -26.77 14.15 -14.17
N ALA A 13 -27.30 13.91 -15.37
CA ALA A 13 -28.19 12.79 -15.62
C ALA A 13 -27.47 11.47 -15.29
N ASP A 14 -28.14 10.62 -14.50
CA ASP A 14 -27.63 9.30 -14.08
C ASP A 14 -26.35 9.33 -13.22
N LEU A 15 -25.91 10.50 -12.73
CA LEU A 15 -24.67 10.64 -11.95
C LEU A 15 -24.65 9.73 -10.71
N GLU A 16 -25.77 9.65 -10.00
CA GLU A 16 -25.89 8.81 -8.81
C GLU A 16 -25.61 7.34 -9.13
N ASN A 17 -26.26 6.79 -10.16
CA ASN A 17 -26.05 5.40 -10.59
C ASN A 17 -24.62 5.18 -11.06
N GLN A 18 -24.02 6.13 -11.78
CA GLN A 18 -22.62 6.04 -12.19
C GLN A 18 -21.68 5.99 -10.97
N ILE A 19 -21.91 6.80 -9.93
CA ILE A 19 -21.13 6.79 -8.69
C ILE A 19 -21.32 5.45 -7.94
N ILE A 20 -22.56 4.97 -7.83
CA ILE A 20 -22.87 3.69 -7.16
C ILE A 20 -22.15 2.53 -7.85
N ASN A 21 -22.11 2.51 -9.19
CA ASN A 21 -21.48 1.45 -9.99
C ASN A 21 -19.96 1.58 -10.12
N ALA A 22 -19.39 2.71 -9.67
CA ALA A 22 -17.95 2.93 -9.63
C ALA A 22 -17.34 2.40 -8.34
N LYS A 23 -16.16 1.78 -8.42
CA LYS A 23 -15.38 1.45 -7.20
C LYS A 23 -14.73 2.68 -6.58
N ARG A 24 -14.30 3.62 -7.42
CA ARG A 24 -13.54 4.82 -7.05
C ARG A 24 -13.99 6.01 -7.89
N LEU A 25 -14.01 7.18 -7.27
CA LEU A 25 -14.27 8.46 -7.94
C LEU A 25 -12.94 9.19 -8.10
N TYR A 26 -12.68 9.70 -9.30
CA TYR A 26 -11.46 10.43 -9.60
C TYR A 26 -11.79 11.89 -9.91
N ILE A 27 -11.19 12.78 -9.11
CA ILE A 27 -11.34 14.23 -9.21
C ILE A 27 -9.96 14.80 -9.52
N GLY A 28 -9.79 15.38 -10.70
CA GLY A 28 -8.61 16.15 -11.08
C GLY A 28 -8.70 17.60 -10.62
N ASN A 29 -7.54 18.23 -10.42
CA ASN A 29 -7.32 19.67 -10.19
C ASN A 29 -8.55 20.45 -9.69
N ASN A 30 -9.36 21.03 -10.59
CA ASN A 30 -10.59 21.72 -10.20
C ASN A 30 -11.77 21.15 -10.95
N LEU A 31 -12.85 20.84 -10.25
CA LEU A 31 -14.14 20.56 -10.87
C LEU A 31 -14.90 21.83 -11.24
N SER A 32 -14.65 22.96 -10.56
CA SER A 32 -15.30 24.27 -10.70
C SER A 32 -16.85 24.28 -10.59
N ASN A 33 -17.49 23.10 -10.57
CA ASN A 33 -18.92 22.90 -10.55
C ASN A 33 -19.36 22.48 -9.14
N ASN A 34 -19.76 23.46 -8.34
CA ASN A 34 -20.20 23.22 -6.97
C ASN A 34 -21.43 22.33 -6.90
N LYS A 35 -22.35 22.41 -7.87
CA LYS A 35 -23.55 21.56 -7.90
C LYS A 35 -23.18 20.08 -8.07
N LEU A 36 -22.18 19.80 -8.90
CA LEU A 36 -21.64 18.44 -9.07
C LEU A 36 -21.00 17.94 -7.77
N LEU A 37 -20.19 18.77 -7.10
CA LEU A 37 -19.59 18.42 -5.81
C LEU A 37 -20.63 18.14 -4.71
N ILE A 38 -21.66 18.98 -4.60
CA ILE A 38 -22.77 18.78 -3.67
C ILE A 38 -23.49 17.46 -3.96
N THR A 39 -23.78 17.18 -5.24
CA THR A 39 -24.45 15.92 -5.62
C THR A 39 -23.58 14.71 -5.26
N ILE A 40 -22.26 14.78 -5.52
CA ILE A 40 -21.32 13.73 -5.12
C ILE A 40 -21.33 13.56 -3.60
N ASN A 41 -21.30 14.66 -2.84
CA ASN A 41 -21.34 14.64 -1.38
C ASN A 41 -22.60 13.95 -0.83
N ASP A 42 -23.76 14.22 -1.44
CA ASP A 42 -25.03 13.60 -1.05
C ASP A 42 -25.02 12.09 -1.29
N VAL A 43 -24.45 11.63 -2.42
CA VAL A 43 -24.30 10.20 -2.71
C VAL A 43 -23.32 9.56 -1.73
N LEU A 44 -22.19 10.22 -1.41
CA LEU A 44 -21.20 9.71 -0.46
C LEU A 44 -21.76 9.47 0.95
N LYS A 45 -22.83 10.17 1.33
CA LYS A 45 -23.53 9.95 2.60
C LYS A 45 -23.98 8.50 2.79
N ASN A 46 -24.43 7.86 1.71
CA ASN A 46 -24.98 6.50 1.74
C ASN A 46 -24.02 5.46 1.16
N TYR A 47 -23.01 5.89 0.39
CA TYR A 47 -22.10 5.00 -0.30
C TYR A 47 -20.64 5.33 0.03
N ASN A 48 -20.00 4.46 0.80
CA ASN A 48 -18.60 4.58 1.20
C ASN A 48 -17.65 4.33 0.00
N LYS A 49 -17.47 5.34 -0.85
CA LYS A 49 -16.60 5.31 -2.03
C LYS A 49 -15.26 5.97 -1.73
N GLU A 50 -14.19 5.42 -2.31
CA GLU A 50 -12.89 6.08 -2.33
C GLU A 50 -12.90 7.22 -3.35
N VAL A 51 -12.54 8.41 -2.88
CA VAL A 51 -12.30 9.58 -3.73
C VAL A 51 -10.80 9.78 -3.88
N ILE A 52 -10.35 9.86 -5.13
CA ILE A 52 -8.98 10.15 -5.52
C ILE A 52 -8.93 11.58 -6.02
N LEU A 53 -8.27 12.46 -5.28
CA LEU A 53 -7.95 13.83 -5.69
C LEU A 53 -6.57 13.86 -6.35
N SER A 54 -6.53 14.12 -7.65
CA SER A 54 -5.30 14.21 -8.44
C SER A 54 -4.95 15.66 -8.73
N LEU A 55 -3.86 16.13 -8.15
CA LEU A 55 -3.36 17.48 -8.28
C LEU A 55 -2.12 17.51 -9.18
N ASN A 56 -2.14 18.34 -10.21
CA ASN A 56 -1.10 18.43 -11.25
C ASN A 56 -0.95 19.88 -11.75
N LYS A 57 -1.09 20.85 -10.86
CA LYS A 57 -0.85 22.28 -11.13
C LYS A 57 0.24 22.81 -10.21
N LYS A 58 0.57 24.10 -10.35
CA LYS A 58 1.48 24.79 -9.43
C LYS A 58 0.90 24.82 -8.03
N THR A 59 1.77 24.99 -7.02
CA THR A 59 1.43 24.96 -5.58
C THR A 59 0.22 25.81 -5.23
N GLU A 60 0.15 27.06 -5.67
CA GLU A 60 -0.94 27.97 -5.32
C GLU A 60 -2.28 27.46 -5.85
N ILE A 61 -2.29 26.94 -7.08
CA ILE A 61 -3.47 26.39 -7.73
C ILE A 61 -3.87 25.07 -7.06
N ASN A 62 -2.91 24.22 -6.67
CA ASN A 62 -3.22 22.99 -5.95
C ASN A 62 -3.83 23.26 -4.57
N GLN A 63 -3.36 24.27 -3.85
CA GLN A 63 -3.95 24.65 -2.57
C GLN A 63 -5.37 25.20 -2.77
N GLN A 64 -5.64 25.95 -3.85
CA GLN A 64 -7.00 26.38 -4.21
C GLN A 64 -7.90 25.19 -4.58
N ASN A 65 -7.38 24.26 -5.38
CA ASN A 65 -8.06 23.02 -5.75
C ASN A 65 -8.40 22.17 -4.53
N PHE A 66 -7.53 22.15 -3.52
CA PHE A 66 -7.76 21.42 -2.28
C PHE A 66 -9.00 21.92 -1.52
N LYS A 67 -9.33 23.21 -1.62
CA LYS A 67 -10.51 23.81 -0.98
C LYS A 67 -11.84 23.21 -1.43
N GLN A 68 -11.89 22.51 -2.56
CA GLN A 68 -13.13 21.84 -2.99
C GLN A 68 -13.60 20.76 -2.00
N LEU A 69 -12.70 20.26 -1.13
CA LEU A 69 -13.04 19.35 -0.05
C LEU A 69 -14.02 19.96 0.96
N GLN A 70 -14.13 21.29 1.04
CA GLN A 70 -15.13 21.99 1.85
C GLN A 70 -16.57 21.63 1.46
N LEU A 71 -16.79 21.16 0.22
CA LEU A 71 -18.09 20.73 -0.30
C LEU A 71 -18.29 19.21 -0.24
N LEU A 72 -17.31 18.45 0.24
CA LEU A 72 -17.32 16.99 0.28
C LEU A 72 -17.27 16.47 1.73
N THR A 73 -18.15 16.98 2.58
CA THR A 73 -18.16 16.73 4.03
C THR A 73 -18.40 15.26 4.40
N ASN A 74 -19.12 14.49 3.56
CA ASN A 74 -19.45 13.08 3.78
C ASN A 74 -18.34 12.09 3.33
N LEU A 75 -17.16 12.58 2.97
CA LEU A 75 -16.03 11.72 2.58
C LEU A 75 -15.63 10.79 3.73
N LYS A 76 -15.58 9.48 3.44
CA LYS A 76 -14.99 8.47 4.33
C LYS A 76 -13.60 8.02 3.91
N LYS A 77 -13.30 8.08 2.61
CA LYS A 77 -12.06 7.54 2.03
C LYS A 77 -11.48 8.53 1.04
N LEU A 78 -10.34 9.12 1.40
CA LEU A 78 -9.66 10.13 0.60
C LEU A 78 -8.23 9.69 0.29
N ARG A 79 -7.91 9.67 -1.01
CA ARG A 79 -6.56 9.54 -1.51
C ARG A 79 -6.19 10.78 -2.29
N ILE A 80 -5.04 11.37 -2.01
CA ILE A 80 -4.51 12.53 -2.73
C ILE A 80 -3.22 12.12 -3.41
N ILE A 81 -3.07 12.50 -4.68
CA ILE A 81 -1.86 12.28 -5.47
C ILE A 81 -1.45 13.62 -6.06
N VAL A 82 -0.22 14.07 -5.77
CA VAL A 82 0.28 15.38 -6.21
C VAL A 82 1.41 15.19 -7.23
N PHE A 83 1.06 15.24 -8.52
CA PHE A 83 2.00 15.05 -9.64
C PHE A 83 2.93 16.23 -9.88
N ASN A 84 2.45 17.46 -9.63
CA ASN A 84 3.21 18.70 -9.80
C ASN A 84 2.77 19.71 -8.73
N GLY A 85 3.59 20.71 -8.44
CA GLY A 85 3.38 21.66 -7.34
C GLY A 85 3.68 21.04 -5.98
N LEU A 86 3.06 21.56 -4.93
CA LEU A 86 3.20 21.10 -3.55
C LEU A 86 1.85 21.23 -2.83
N ILE A 87 1.57 20.35 -1.86
CA ILE A 87 0.55 20.59 -0.83
C ILE A 87 1.26 20.99 0.46
N GLU A 88 0.95 22.19 0.95
CA GLU A 88 1.62 22.79 2.10
C GLU A 88 0.82 22.71 3.39
N ASP A 89 -0.50 22.55 3.26
CA ASP A 89 -1.44 22.60 4.37
C ASP A 89 -2.65 21.68 4.12
N LEU A 90 -3.14 21.07 5.20
CA LEU A 90 -4.28 20.13 5.20
C LEU A 90 -5.50 20.67 5.96
N SER A 91 -5.58 21.97 6.24
CA SER A 91 -6.63 22.57 7.06
C SER A 91 -8.03 22.35 6.51
N ASP A 92 -8.20 22.28 5.18
CA ASP A 92 -9.50 22.01 4.56
C ASP A 92 -10.05 20.60 4.85
N LEU A 93 -9.24 19.68 5.40
CA LEU A 93 -9.76 18.41 5.93
C LEU A 93 -10.67 18.62 7.14
N SER A 94 -10.56 19.75 7.85
CA SER A 94 -11.38 20.04 9.02
C SER A 94 -12.88 20.12 8.71
N TYR A 95 -13.26 20.39 7.45
CA TYR A 95 -14.64 20.43 6.98
C TYR A 95 -15.25 19.04 6.71
N ILE A 96 -14.43 17.99 6.64
CA ILE A 96 -14.93 16.62 6.49
C ILE A 96 -15.43 16.14 7.84
N ASP A 97 -16.60 15.51 7.88
CA ASP A 97 -17.26 15.13 9.13
C ASP A 97 -16.50 14.01 9.84
N ASP A 98 -16.16 12.93 9.11
CA ASP A 98 -15.40 11.81 9.64
C ASP A 98 -14.71 11.00 8.53
N LEU A 99 -13.39 10.80 8.61
CA LEU A 99 -12.60 9.99 7.67
C LEU A 99 -12.20 8.65 8.28
N GLU A 100 -12.34 7.59 7.49
CA GLU A 100 -11.91 6.22 7.81
C GLU A 100 -10.58 5.86 7.13
N GLU A 101 -10.32 6.40 5.94
CA GLU A 101 -9.06 6.21 5.22
C GLU A 101 -8.54 7.52 4.65
N PHE A 102 -7.29 7.86 4.97
CA PHE A 102 -6.59 9.02 4.40
C PHE A 102 -5.21 8.61 3.89
N ARG A 103 -4.91 8.92 2.63
CA ARG A 103 -3.57 8.77 2.07
C ARG A 103 -3.20 9.97 1.22
N ILE A 104 -1.97 10.44 1.35
CA ILE A 104 -1.41 11.47 0.49
C ILE A 104 -0.02 11.06 -0.02
N TYR A 105 0.12 11.13 -1.35
CA TYR A 105 1.31 10.70 -2.08
C TYR A 105 1.90 11.84 -2.89
N ASP A 106 3.23 11.82 -2.98
CA ASP A 106 4.07 12.74 -3.75
C ASP A 106 3.93 14.21 -3.35
N ASN A 107 4.99 15.00 -3.58
CA ASN A 107 4.98 16.47 -3.49
C ASN A 107 4.12 17.04 -2.34
N VAL A 108 4.37 16.57 -1.12
CA VAL A 108 3.81 17.12 0.13
C VAL A 108 4.92 17.84 0.87
N LYS A 109 4.60 18.97 1.49
CA LYS A 109 5.55 19.68 2.34
C LYS A 109 6.07 18.76 3.45
N LYS A 110 7.40 18.67 3.57
CA LYS A 110 8.03 17.90 4.64
C LYS A 110 7.58 18.44 6.00
N GLY A 111 7.11 17.56 6.88
CA GLY A 111 6.59 17.94 8.20
C GLY A 111 5.24 18.67 8.15
N ILE A 112 4.43 18.43 7.11
CA ILE A 112 3.05 18.92 7.04
C ILE A 112 2.28 18.56 8.32
N SER A 113 1.48 19.50 8.81
CA SER A 113 0.69 19.29 10.01
C SER A 113 -0.39 18.23 9.76
N LEU A 114 -0.48 17.25 10.67
CA LEU A 114 -1.55 16.25 10.69
C LEU A 114 -2.66 16.61 11.70
N GLU A 115 -2.58 17.76 12.37
CA GLU A 115 -3.61 18.23 13.32
C GLU A 115 -5.04 18.15 12.77
N PRO A 116 -5.33 18.51 11.50
CA PRO A 116 -6.68 18.39 10.95
C PRO A 116 -7.24 16.96 10.97
N LEU A 117 -6.38 15.93 11.05
CA LEU A 117 -6.79 14.53 11.11
C LEU A 117 -7.20 14.08 12.52
N ALA A 118 -6.79 14.79 13.58
CA ALA A 118 -6.94 14.33 14.97
C ALA A 118 -8.41 14.15 15.42
N LYS A 119 -9.36 14.79 14.72
CA LYS A 119 -10.81 14.63 14.94
C LYS A 119 -11.37 13.28 14.45
N PHE A 120 -10.68 12.60 13.54
CA PHE A 120 -11.19 11.38 12.89
C PHE A 120 -10.94 10.13 13.74
N LYS A 121 -11.85 9.86 14.68
CA LYS A 121 -11.74 8.73 15.62
C LYS A 121 -11.97 7.36 14.97
N ASN A 122 -12.46 7.32 13.73
CA ASN A 122 -12.65 6.09 12.97
C ASN A 122 -11.55 5.84 11.93
N LEU A 123 -10.46 6.61 11.95
CA LEU A 123 -9.38 6.45 10.99
C LEU A 123 -8.69 5.09 11.16
N THR A 124 -8.89 4.21 10.19
CA THR A 124 -8.30 2.86 10.14
C THR A 124 -7.07 2.80 9.26
N THR A 125 -6.88 3.80 8.39
CA THR A 125 -5.84 3.81 7.38
C THR A 125 -5.25 5.19 7.23
N LEU A 126 -3.92 5.27 7.34
CA LEU A 126 -3.15 6.48 7.17
C LEU A 126 -1.96 6.24 6.23
N GLY A 127 -1.77 7.11 5.24
CA GLY A 127 -0.60 7.07 4.36
C GLY A 127 0.02 8.44 4.17
N LEU A 128 1.32 8.56 4.45
CA LEU A 128 2.10 9.77 4.21
C LEU A 128 3.45 9.43 3.57
N TYR A 129 3.57 9.71 2.27
CA TYR A 129 4.75 9.36 1.49
C TYR A 129 6.01 10.20 1.82
N THR A 130 5.93 11.22 2.67
CA THR A 130 7.12 11.99 3.09
C THR A 130 7.76 11.47 4.38
N GLY A 131 7.16 10.46 5.01
CA GLY A 131 7.56 9.96 6.32
C GLY A 131 7.07 10.86 7.47
N PHE A 132 7.48 10.51 8.70
CA PHE A 132 6.95 11.16 9.91
C PHE A 132 8.03 11.87 10.75
N THR A 133 7.70 13.07 11.19
CA THR A 133 8.43 13.88 12.18
C THR A 133 7.84 13.66 13.58
N THR A 134 8.54 14.13 14.63
CA THR A 134 8.06 14.05 16.03
C THR A 134 6.64 14.60 16.21
N LYS A 135 6.30 15.72 15.56
CA LYS A 135 4.96 16.32 15.61
C LYS A 135 3.88 15.46 14.93
N GLN A 136 4.27 14.65 13.95
CA GLN A 136 3.34 13.78 13.26
C GLN A 136 3.09 12.51 14.08
N TYR A 137 4.12 11.98 14.75
CA TYR A 137 3.95 10.86 15.69
C TYR A 137 2.99 11.18 16.84
N SER A 138 3.00 12.40 17.39
CA SER A 138 2.05 12.77 18.45
C SER A 138 0.59 12.65 18.00
N ILE A 139 0.30 12.85 16.71
CA ILE A 139 -1.04 12.67 16.13
C ILE A 139 -1.32 11.21 15.79
N ILE A 140 -0.38 10.52 15.14
CA ILE A 140 -0.53 9.11 14.76
C ILE A 140 -0.84 8.23 15.98
N ASN A 141 -0.18 8.51 17.11
CA ASN A 141 -0.37 7.79 18.36
C ASN A 141 -1.75 7.99 18.99
N THR A 142 -2.59 8.86 18.44
CA THR A 142 -3.99 9.06 18.89
C THR A 142 -5.00 8.20 18.15
N PHE A 143 -4.60 7.52 17.06
CA PHE A 143 -5.50 6.69 16.25
C PHE A 143 -5.53 5.24 16.76
N ASP A 144 -6.36 5.00 17.77
CA ASP A 144 -6.55 3.68 18.42
C ASP A 144 -7.15 2.60 17.50
N LYS A 145 -7.71 2.97 16.34
CA LYS A 145 -8.25 2.06 15.32
C LYS A 145 -7.36 1.90 14.09
N LEU A 146 -6.15 2.47 14.09
CA LEU A 146 -5.26 2.48 12.93
C LEU A 146 -4.72 1.07 12.61
N GLN A 147 -5.21 0.49 11.52
CA GLN A 147 -4.86 -0.86 11.07
C GLN A 147 -3.90 -0.87 9.88
N CYS A 148 -3.87 0.19 9.07
CA CYS A 148 -3.01 0.30 7.89
C CYS A 148 -2.18 1.57 7.96
N LEU A 149 -0.86 1.43 7.85
CA LEU A 149 0.07 2.55 7.84
C LEU A 149 1.01 2.49 6.64
N ASP A 150 1.01 3.55 5.83
CA ASP A 150 1.94 3.72 4.72
C ASP A 150 2.88 4.90 5.02
N ALA A 151 4.18 4.66 4.96
CA ALA A 151 5.20 5.67 5.24
C ALA A 151 6.39 5.51 4.29
N PHE A 152 7.13 6.59 4.04
CA PHE A 152 8.44 6.46 3.40
C PHE A 152 9.52 6.09 4.41
N ASP A 153 9.53 6.76 5.56
CA ASP A 153 10.29 6.36 6.74
C ASP A 153 9.37 6.26 7.95
N ILE A 154 9.67 5.30 8.83
CA ILE A 154 9.03 5.14 10.13
C ILE A 154 10.09 4.91 11.23
N ASP A 155 9.82 5.40 12.43
CA ASP A 155 10.62 5.22 13.64
C ASP A 155 9.77 4.54 14.70
N LEU A 156 10.05 3.25 14.91
CA LEU A 156 9.29 2.43 15.84
C LEU A 156 9.53 2.85 17.31
N SER A 157 10.58 3.61 17.60
CA SER A 157 10.80 4.17 18.94
C SER A 157 9.81 5.28 19.29
N LYS A 158 9.13 5.86 18.28
CA LYS A 158 8.20 7.00 18.42
C LYS A 158 6.73 6.60 18.39
N ILE A 159 6.42 5.37 18.00
CA ILE A 159 5.05 4.88 17.99
C ILE A 159 4.68 4.26 19.35
N VAL A 160 3.43 4.45 19.76
CA VAL A 160 2.81 3.65 20.81
C VAL A 160 2.43 2.27 20.25
N ASP A 161 1.89 1.41 21.10
CA ASP A 161 1.45 0.08 20.67
C ASP A 161 0.14 0.26 19.88
N LEU A 162 0.24 0.20 18.54
CA LEU A 162 -0.87 0.46 17.62
C LEU A 162 -1.35 -0.87 17.01
N PRO A 163 -2.66 -1.02 16.72
CA PRO A 163 -3.22 -2.26 16.17
C PRO A 163 -2.97 -2.40 14.66
N ILE A 164 -1.76 -2.05 14.21
CA ILE A 164 -1.37 -2.10 12.80
C ILE A 164 -1.36 -3.57 12.36
N LYS A 165 -2.09 -3.83 11.28
CA LYS A 165 -2.15 -5.11 10.58
C LYS A 165 -1.41 -5.06 9.26
N LYS A 166 -1.34 -3.88 8.62
CA LYS A 166 -0.69 -3.69 7.33
C LYS A 166 0.28 -2.52 7.41
N LEU A 167 1.54 -2.77 7.06
CA LEU A 167 2.58 -1.77 7.07
C LEU A 167 3.27 -1.70 5.70
N PHE A 168 3.27 -0.52 5.10
CA PHE A 168 4.08 -0.19 3.93
C PHE A 168 5.18 0.79 4.34
N VAL A 169 6.44 0.46 4.02
CA VAL A 169 7.59 1.34 4.23
C VAL A 169 8.42 1.46 2.96
N GLY A 170 8.55 2.68 2.45
CA GLY A 170 9.19 2.95 1.15
C GLY A 170 10.72 3.06 1.16
N ARG A 171 11.32 3.29 2.34
CA ARG A 171 12.77 3.53 2.47
C ARG A 171 13.39 3.03 3.77
N LYS A 172 12.86 3.43 4.94
CA LYS A 172 13.57 3.19 6.22
C LYS A 172 12.67 2.82 7.39
N ILE A 173 13.09 1.83 8.19
CA ILE A 173 12.57 1.53 9.53
C ILE A 173 13.65 1.80 10.56
N LEU A 174 13.53 2.91 11.29
CA LEU A 174 14.35 3.20 12.47
C LEU A 174 13.85 2.37 13.66
N ALA A 175 14.79 1.88 14.47
CA ALA A 175 14.54 0.98 15.60
C ALA A 175 13.75 -0.29 15.19
N SER A 176 14.11 -0.90 14.05
CA SER A 176 13.40 -2.05 13.48
C SER A 176 13.33 -3.27 14.40
N GLU A 177 14.26 -3.40 15.35
CA GLU A 177 14.26 -4.40 16.42
C GLU A 177 13.02 -4.31 17.33
N LEU A 178 12.34 -3.17 17.37
CA LEU A 178 11.13 -2.96 18.15
C LEU A 178 9.85 -3.47 17.47
N ILE A 179 9.92 -4.00 16.24
CA ILE A 179 8.74 -4.38 15.45
C ILE A 179 7.82 -5.36 16.19
N LEU A 180 8.40 -6.38 16.85
CA LEU A 180 7.65 -7.37 17.62
C LEU A 180 6.96 -6.77 18.85
N LYS A 181 7.54 -5.71 19.43
CA LYS A 181 6.98 -5.03 20.60
C LYS A 181 5.88 -4.05 20.22
N LYS A 182 6.09 -3.27 19.16
CA LYS A 182 5.26 -2.13 18.81
C LYS A 182 4.08 -2.44 17.93
N ILE A 183 4.23 -3.43 17.05
CA ILE A 183 3.23 -3.82 16.06
C ILE A 183 3.16 -5.35 15.92
N PRO A 184 2.94 -6.09 17.03
CA PRO A 184 2.91 -7.55 17.03
C PRO A 184 1.78 -8.15 16.17
N SER A 185 0.74 -7.36 15.90
CA SER A 185 -0.45 -7.80 15.16
C SER A 185 -0.31 -7.76 13.64
N ILE A 186 0.88 -7.47 13.10
CA ILE A 186 1.07 -7.38 11.65
C ILE A 186 0.69 -8.68 10.95
N GLU A 187 -0.15 -8.53 9.93
CA GLU A 187 -0.60 -9.57 9.02
C GLU A 187 0.06 -9.40 7.64
N SER A 188 0.35 -8.17 7.19
CA SER A 188 0.97 -7.91 5.90
C SER A 188 2.07 -6.85 6.03
N ILE A 189 3.23 -7.12 5.41
CA ILE A 189 4.32 -6.16 5.34
C ILE A 189 4.76 -5.92 3.89
N PHE A 190 4.93 -4.66 3.53
CA PHE A 190 5.56 -4.25 2.28
C PHE A 190 6.74 -3.35 2.61
N LEU A 191 7.94 -3.83 2.30
CA LEU A 191 9.18 -3.10 2.53
C LEU A 191 9.88 -2.83 1.21
N GLU A 192 10.16 -1.57 0.94
CA GLU A 192 10.97 -1.15 -0.19
C GLU A 192 12.23 -0.45 0.31
N LYS A 193 13.39 -0.82 -0.23
CA LYS A 193 14.70 -0.17 0.01
C LYS A 193 15.14 -0.10 1.48
N CYS A 194 14.50 -0.85 2.38
CA CYS A 194 14.78 -0.89 3.82
C CYS A 194 16.08 -1.67 4.14
N LYS A 195 17.25 -1.07 3.86
CA LYS A 195 18.56 -1.74 3.91
C LYS A 195 19.00 -2.16 5.32
N GLU A 196 18.52 -1.48 6.34
CA GLU A 196 18.84 -1.75 7.75
C GLU A 196 17.98 -2.84 8.39
N VAL A 197 16.90 -3.25 7.74
CA VAL A 197 15.97 -4.23 8.31
C VAL A 197 16.54 -5.64 8.20
N ASN A 198 16.67 -6.30 9.34
CA ASN A 198 16.96 -7.73 9.42
C ASN A 198 15.67 -8.54 9.24
N ILE A 199 15.57 -9.28 8.13
CA ILE A 199 14.38 -10.08 7.80
C ILE A 199 14.12 -11.21 8.81
N SER A 200 15.14 -11.68 9.54
CA SER A 200 14.98 -12.68 10.60
C SER A 200 14.14 -12.17 11.77
N SER A 201 14.14 -10.85 12.04
CA SER A 201 13.26 -10.25 13.06
C SER A 201 11.80 -10.26 12.62
N ILE A 202 11.56 -10.03 11.32
CA ILE A 202 10.21 -10.10 10.71
C ILE A 202 9.70 -11.53 10.70
N SER A 203 10.59 -12.52 10.53
CA SER A 203 10.21 -13.93 10.52
C SER A 203 9.65 -14.44 11.86
N GLN A 204 9.82 -13.67 12.94
CA GLN A 204 9.27 -13.97 14.27
C GLN A 204 7.83 -13.46 14.47
N LEU A 205 7.27 -12.68 13.54
CA LEU A 205 5.90 -12.19 13.61
C LEU A 205 4.91 -13.35 13.48
N GLU A 206 4.00 -13.48 14.45
CA GLU A 206 3.12 -14.66 14.57
C GLU A 206 1.92 -14.64 13.61
N ARG A 207 1.55 -13.47 13.09
CA ARG A 207 0.33 -13.27 12.29
C ARG A 207 0.59 -12.95 10.81
N LEU A 208 1.85 -12.80 10.43
CA LEU A 208 2.27 -12.43 9.08
C LEU A 208 1.85 -13.46 8.03
N ASN A 209 0.98 -13.08 7.10
CA ASN A 209 0.47 -13.96 6.05
C ASN A 209 0.78 -13.46 4.63
N SER A 210 1.29 -12.22 4.53
CA SER A 210 1.67 -11.57 3.27
C SER A 210 2.99 -10.82 3.45
N VAL A 211 3.99 -11.13 2.61
CA VAL A 211 5.34 -10.55 2.71
C VAL A 211 5.80 -10.04 1.36
N HIS A 212 6.06 -8.74 1.28
CA HIS A 212 6.46 -8.06 0.05
C HIS A 212 7.79 -7.32 0.28
N LEU A 213 8.86 -7.75 -0.38
CA LEU A 213 10.22 -7.19 -0.20
C LEU A 213 10.76 -6.65 -1.53
N ARG A 214 11.12 -5.37 -1.58
CA ARG A 214 11.56 -4.73 -2.83
C ARG A 214 12.90 -4.00 -2.67
N TYR A 215 13.82 -4.27 -3.59
CA TYR A 215 15.13 -3.62 -3.68
C TYR A 215 15.95 -3.74 -2.37
N MET A 216 15.84 -4.88 -1.69
CA MET A 216 16.55 -5.20 -0.45
C MET A 216 17.74 -6.13 -0.76
N ASN A 217 18.68 -5.65 -1.58
CA ASN A 217 19.83 -6.42 -2.10
C ASN A 217 20.78 -6.99 -1.03
N HIS A 218 20.59 -6.67 0.26
CA HIS A 218 21.34 -7.28 1.36
C HIS A 218 20.78 -8.64 1.78
N ILE A 219 19.57 -8.99 1.35
CA ILE A 219 18.95 -10.29 1.65
C ILE A 219 19.55 -11.36 0.72
N SER A 220 20.24 -12.34 1.31
CA SER A 220 20.71 -13.55 0.61
C SER A 220 19.90 -14.80 0.94
N VAL A 221 19.24 -14.84 2.09
CA VAL A 221 18.47 -16.00 2.59
C VAL A 221 17.06 -15.57 2.98
N ILE A 222 16.06 -16.31 2.52
CA ILE A 222 14.69 -16.20 3.06
C ILE A 222 14.66 -16.98 4.40
N PRO A 223 14.36 -16.34 5.53
CA PRO A 223 14.33 -17.01 6.82
C PRO A 223 13.11 -17.93 6.92
N PHE A 224 13.18 -18.94 7.80
CA PHE A 224 11.99 -19.68 8.21
C PHE A 224 11.10 -18.76 9.04
N PHE A 225 9.85 -18.65 8.62
CA PHE A 225 8.84 -17.84 9.30
C PHE A 225 8.18 -18.67 10.38
N LYS A 226 7.98 -18.09 11.57
CA LYS A 226 7.32 -18.73 12.71
C LYS A 226 5.93 -19.27 12.34
N ASN A 227 5.29 -18.64 11.36
CA ASN A 227 3.95 -18.97 10.88
C ASN A 227 3.94 -19.31 9.38
N GLU A 228 5.00 -19.96 8.88
CA GLU A 228 5.18 -20.34 7.47
C GLU A 228 3.95 -21.03 6.85
N GLU A 229 3.21 -21.83 7.60
CA GLU A 229 1.99 -22.52 7.14
C GLU A 229 0.80 -21.57 6.83
N TYR A 230 0.88 -20.31 7.22
CA TYR A 230 -0.17 -19.30 7.03
C TYR A 230 0.17 -18.26 5.96
N ILE A 231 1.40 -18.24 5.46
CA ILE A 231 1.81 -17.33 4.38
C ILE A 231 1.13 -17.76 3.08
N TYR A 232 0.30 -16.87 2.53
CA TYR A 232 -0.43 -17.12 1.28
C TYR A 232 0.10 -16.28 0.11
N ASP A 233 0.82 -15.19 0.39
CA ASP A 233 1.37 -14.27 -0.60
C ASP A 233 2.80 -13.88 -0.25
N PHE A 234 3.73 -14.14 -1.18
CA PHE A 234 5.14 -13.85 -1.01
C PHE A 234 5.70 -13.24 -2.29
N GLU A 235 6.01 -11.95 -2.25
CA GLU A 235 6.52 -11.20 -3.38
C GLU A 235 7.88 -10.59 -3.06
N CYS A 236 8.90 -10.90 -3.85
CA CYS A 236 10.18 -10.21 -3.78
C CYS A 236 10.62 -9.70 -5.14
N VAL A 237 11.10 -8.45 -5.16
CA VAL A 237 11.55 -7.77 -6.39
C VAL A 237 12.93 -7.20 -6.17
N GLY A 238 13.89 -7.54 -7.03
CA GLY A 238 15.23 -6.98 -6.95
C GLY A 238 15.92 -7.37 -5.65
N LEU A 239 16.00 -8.67 -5.38
CA LEU A 239 16.86 -9.26 -4.35
C LEU A 239 18.04 -9.95 -5.04
N SER A 240 18.95 -9.17 -5.64
CA SER A 240 19.95 -9.73 -6.55
C SER A 240 20.97 -10.69 -5.90
N LYS A 241 21.10 -10.65 -4.57
CA LYS A 241 21.96 -11.55 -3.79
C LYS A 241 21.24 -12.77 -3.21
N LEU A 242 19.97 -12.96 -3.53
CA LEU A 242 19.19 -14.10 -3.01
C LEU A 242 19.76 -15.41 -3.56
N GLU A 243 20.20 -16.28 -2.66
CA GLU A 243 20.83 -17.57 -2.96
C GLU A 243 20.14 -18.75 -2.27
N ASN A 244 19.35 -18.51 -1.21
CA ASN A 244 18.66 -19.56 -0.47
C ASN A 244 17.16 -19.23 -0.28
N ILE A 245 16.34 -20.14 -0.78
CA ILE A 245 14.87 -20.05 -0.81
C ILE A 245 14.19 -21.23 -0.10
N GLU A 246 14.92 -22.02 0.67
CA GLU A 246 14.41 -23.27 1.28
C GLU A 246 13.14 -23.07 2.12
N ALA A 247 13.03 -21.93 2.79
CA ALA A 247 11.86 -21.56 3.58
C ALA A 247 10.57 -21.46 2.74
N VAL A 248 10.65 -21.12 1.45
CA VAL A 248 9.48 -20.99 0.57
C VAL A 248 8.74 -22.32 0.41
N PHE A 249 9.47 -23.44 0.34
CA PHE A 249 8.88 -24.78 0.16
C PHE A 249 8.07 -25.28 1.37
N ARG A 250 8.16 -24.57 2.51
CA ARG A 250 7.37 -24.84 3.71
C ARG A 250 6.07 -24.05 3.78
N MET A 251 5.88 -23.06 2.91
CA MET A 251 4.68 -22.22 2.90
C MET A 251 3.49 -22.95 2.26
N LYS A 252 2.88 -23.91 2.96
CA LYS A 252 1.86 -24.80 2.38
C LYS A 252 0.58 -24.10 1.93
N LYS A 253 0.28 -22.89 2.43
CA LYS A 253 -0.84 -22.04 1.98
C LYS A 253 -0.46 -21.03 0.88
N LEU A 254 0.78 -21.03 0.41
CA LEU A 254 1.25 -20.10 -0.60
C LEU A 254 0.42 -20.25 -1.88
N ARG A 255 -0.28 -19.19 -2.25
CA ARG A 255 -1.12 -19.11 -3.44
C ARG A 255 -0.44 -18.33 -4.56
N ALA A 256 0.27 -17.28 -4.19
CA ALA A 256 1.00 -16.41 -5.11
C ALA A 256 2.47 -16.30 -4.66
N LEU A 257 3.37 -16.56 -5.61
CA LEU A 257 4.80 -16.35 -5.45
C LEU A 257 5.31 -15.47 -6.59
N MET A 258 6.01 -14.40 -6.24
CA MET A 258 6.73 -13.58 -7.21
C MET A 258 8.16 -13.37 -6.73
N LEU A 259 9.13 -13.69 -7.58
CA LEU A 259 10.56 -13.46 -7.31
C LEU A 259 11.21 -12.96 -8.60
N THR A 260 11.58 -11.68 -8.68
CA THR A 260 12.07 -11.11 -9.96
C THR A 260 13.50 -10.61 -9.87
N ASN A 261 14.19 -10.70 -11.01
CA ASN A 261 15.58 -10.28 -11.20
C ASN A 261 16.56 -11.11 -10.35
N LEU A 262 16.37 -12.43 -10.35
CA LEU A 262 17.29 -13.37 -9.68
C LEU A 262 18.58 -13.52 -10.50
N GLU A 263 19.73 -13.44 -9.82
CA GLU A 263 21.06 -13.56 -10.46
C GLU A 263 21.82 -14.83 -10.07
N LEU A 264 21.60 -15.37 -8.86
CA LEU A 264 22.34 -16.52 -8.33
C LEU A 264 21.59 -17.84 -8.45
N LEU A 265 20.25 -17.77 -8.46
CA LEU A 265 19.36 -18.92 -8.58
C LEU A 265 19.02 -19.21 -10.04
N LYS A 266 18.68 -20.45 -10.33
CA LYS A 266 18.23 -20.98 -11.62
C LYS A 266 16.83 -21.57 -11.52
N ALA A 267 16.22 -21.90 -12.66
CA ALA A 267 14.88 -22.47 -12.69
C ALA A 267 14.79 -23.82 -11.95
N GLU A 268 15.87 -24.62 -11.96
CA GLU A 268 15.92 -25.93 -11.30
C GLU A 268 15.83 -25.88 -9.77
N ASP A 269 16.32 -24.79 -9.17
CA ASP A 269 16.25 -24.55 -7.73
C ASP A 269 14.79 -24.47 -7.24
N PHE A 270 13.84 -24.20 -8.14
CA PHE A 270 12.41 -24.08 -7.86
C PHE A 270 11.59 -25.34 -8.12
N SER A 271 12.23 -26.47 -8.46
CA SER A 271 11.55 -27.74 -8.77
C SER A 271 10.56 -28.19 -7.68
N ARG A 272 10.89 -27.95 -6.41
CA ARG A 272 10.08 -28.28 -5.23
C ARG A 272 8.85 -27.41 -5.04
N LEU A 273 8.67 -26.33 -5.82
CA LEU A 273 7.40 -25.58 -5.80
C LEU A 273 6.20 -26.47 -6.19
N SER A 274 6.43 -27.53 -6.96
CA SER A 274 5.40 -28.50 -7.34
C SER A 274 4.81 -29.26 -6.14
N GLU A 275 5.51 -29.26 -5.00
CA GLU A 275 5.05 -29.84 -3.73
C GLU A 275 4.11 -28.90 -2.95
N LEU A 276 3.90 -27.66 -3.41
CA LEU A 276 3.02 -26.69 -2.76
C LEU A 276 1.58 -26.84 -3.29
N PRO A 277 0.63 -27.35 -2.48
CA PRO A 277 -0.68 -27.77 -2.97
C PRO A 277 -1.57 -26.60 -3.41
N ASN A 278 -1.30 -25.40 -2.88
CA ASN A 278 -2.13 -24.21 -3.07
C ASN A 278 -1.55 -23.22 -4.09
N LEU A 279 -0.36 -23.45 -4.64
CA LEU A 279 0.27 -22.52 -5.56
C LEU A 279 -0.53 -22.43 -6.86
N LYS A 280 -0.90 -21.21 -7.26
CA LYS A 280 -1.68 -20.93 -8.49
C LYS A 280 -1.00 -19.90 -9.37
N ILE A 281 -0.27 -18.97 -8.78
CA ILE A 281 0.43 -17.91 -9.49
C ILE A 281 1.90 -18.00 -9.10
N ALA A 282 2.76 -18.18 -10.09
CA ALA A 282 4.20 -18.22 -9.91
C ALA A 282 4.84 -17.35 -10.99
N TYR A 283 5.41 -16.22 -10.59
CA TYR A 283 6.09 -15.29 -11.49
C TYR A 283 7.52 -15.10 -11.04
N ILE A 284 8.39 -15.98 -11.52
CA ILE A 284 9.81 -15.96 -11.19
C ILE A 284 10.61 -15.56 -12.42
N THR A 285 11.40 -14.50 -12.30
CA THR A 285 12.26 -14.04 -13.39
C THR A 285 13.73 -13.99 -12.99
N PHE A 286 14.55 -14.37 -13.96
CA PHE A 286 15.99 -14.48 -13.89
C PHE A 286 16.63 -13.47 -14.84
N LYS A 287 17.88 -13.09 -14.53
CA LYS A 287 18.70 -12.28 -15.43
C LYS A 287 19.04 -13.01 -16.73
N ASP A 288 19.19 -14.33 -16.69
CA ASP A 288 19.35 -15.16 -17.88
C ASP A 288 17.98 -15.47 -18.54
N PRO A 289 17.73 -15.02 -19.78
CA PRO A 289 16.50 -15.33 -20.51
C PRO A 289 16.22 -16.83 -20.70
N LYS A 290 17.24 -17.68 -20.72
CA LYS A 290 17.05 -19.14 -20.86
C LYS A 290 16.40 -19.74 -19.62
N GLU A 291 16.75 -19.24 -18.43
CA GLU A 291 16.14 -19.67 -17.17
C GLU A 291 14.67 -19.22 -17.09
N ASN A 292 14.35 -18.03 -17.62
CA ASN A 292 12.95 -17.58 -17.74
C ASN A 292 12.10 -18.54 -18.58
N LEU A 293 12.62 -19.03 -19.71
CA LEU A 293 11.91 -19.98 -20.55
C LEU A 293 11.69 -21.32 -19.83
N LYS A 294 12.73 -21.87 -19.19
CA LYS A 294 12.63 -23.11 -18.40
C LYS A 294 11.57 -23.00 -17.30
N PHE A 295 11.55 -21.89 -16.58
CA PHE A 295 10.60 -21.66 -15.50
C PHE A 295 9.17 -21.45 -16.02
N PHE A 296 9.01 -20.75 -17.15
CA PHE A 296 7.71 -20.64 -17.83
C PHE A 296 7.14 -22.02 -18.19
N GLU A 297 7.94 -22.90 -18.82
CA GLU A 297 7.53 -24.26 -19.14
C GLU A 297 7.19 -25.08 -17.89
N PHE A 298 7.96 -24.90 -16.81
CA PHE A 298 7.66 -25.52 -15.52
C PHE A 298 6.31 -25.07 -14.97
N CYS A 299 5.97 -23.78 -15.08
CA CYS A 299 4.63 -23.28 -14.71
C CYS A 299 3.53 -23.91 -15.57
N GLN A 300 3.74 -24.04 -16.87
CA GLN A 300 2.75 -24.69 -17.77
C GLN A 300 2.49 -26.14 -17.36
N ARG A 301 3.53 -26.93 -17.07
CA ARG A 301 3.38 -28.33 -16.62
C ARG A 301 2.60 -28.47 -15.31
N ASN A 302 2.66 -27.46 -14.44
CA ASN A 302 1.95 -27.45 -13.16
C ASN A 302 0.61 -26.68 -13.21
N ASN A 303 0.18 -26.22 -14.38
CA ASN A 303 -1.03 -25.41 -14.55
C ASN A 303 -1.04 -24.13 -13.69
N TRP A 304 0.10 -23.47 -13.56
CA TRP A 304 0.21 -22.18 -12.86
C TRP A 304 0.18 -21.00 -13.82
N ILE A 305 -0.36 -19.89 -13.32
CA ILE A 305 -0.37 -18.61 -14.03
C ILE A 305 1.01 -17.95 -13.90
N TYR A 306 1.71 -17.82 -15.03
CA TYR A 306 2.97 -17.08 -15.12
C TYR A 306 2.72 -15.61 -15.44
N LYS A 307 2.32 -14.84 -14.43
CA LYS A 307 2.06 -13.40 -14.52
C LYS A 307 2.22 -12.77 -13.14
N GLN A 308 2.64 -11.50 -13.10
CA GLN A 308 2.70 -10.74 -11.85
C GLN A 308 1.35 -10.84 -11.11
N PRO A 309 1.32 -11.22 -9.81
CA PRO A 309 0.08 -11.47 -9.07
C PRO A 309 -0.92 -10.30 -9.13
N ALA A 310 -0.42 -9.06 -9.04
CA ALA A 310 -1.21 -7.84 -9.15
C ALA A 310 -1.99 -7.67 -10.49
N LEU A 311 -1.64 -8.44 -11.53
CA LEU A 311 -2.24 -8.37 -12.87
C LEU A 311 -3.18 -9.55 -13.18
N VAL A 312 -3.40 -10.47 -12.25
CA VAL A 312 -4.22 -11.69 -12.41
C VAL A 312 -5.66 -11.47 -11.92
N LYS A 313 -6.20 -10.25 -12.10
CA LYS A 313 -7.58 -9.91 -11.72
C LYS A 313 -8.60 -10.87 -12.31
#